data_AF-R1HZP3-F1
#
_entry.id   AF-R1HZP3-F1
#
_cell.length_a   1.000
_cell.length_b   1.000
_cell.length_c   1.000
_cell.angle_alpha   90.00
_cell.angle_beta   90.00
_cell.angle_gamma   90.00
#
_symmetry.space_group_name_H-M   'P 1'
#
loop_
_entity.id
_entity.type
_entity.pdbx_description
1 polymer ?
#
loop_
_entity_poly.entity_id
_entity_poly.type
_entity_poly.pdbx_seq_one_letter_code
_entity_poly.pdbx_strand_id
1 'polypeptide(L)'
;MFPAGDSAPFSLSLRPPGLRGFAALKYLWESYLVPLADAMVPGVSAAVSAFAPDVVVVDQQAMAGALVAARRGLPWATSASTSTELADPLGALPKIASWVTGLQAGLRVRHGVLLGDLRFSPHLVLAFTTRALAGECRLAVPVSYVGPALPEASGDWSLVDDRPLVVVTLGTSNAAAGSRFLAESVDALAGLPDVQGLVVDPAGELISESVRLARRIPQVAVFERASVVVCHGGHNTVCEALSAGVPLVVAPIRDDQSMLAQQVVTAEAGVRIRFDRAKAADIRTAIESAREYAPGAARIRESFAAAGGAEAAATRLESLGS
;
A
#
# COMPACT_ATOMS: atom_id res chain seq x y z
N MET A 1 19.82 1.15 -17.88
CA MET A 1 19.28 0.46 -16.69
C MET A 1 20.31 0.63 -15.58
N PHE A 2 20.05 1.50 -14.60
CA PHE A 2 20.95 1.67 -13.46
C PHE A 2 20.72 0.48 -12.51
N PRO A 3 21.73 -0.34 -12.22
CA PRO A 3 21.58 -1.37 -11.21
C PRO A 3 21.29 -0.70 -9.86
N ALA A 4 20.21 -1.12 -9.20
CA ALA A 4 19.92 -0.70 -7.85
C ALA A 4 21.01 -1.25 -6.91
N GLY A 5 21.97 -0.40 -6.53
CA GLY A 5 22.86 -0.62 -5.39
C GLY A 5 24.08 -1.51 -5.63
N ASP A 6 25.17 -0.93 -6.14
CA ASP A 6 26.53 -1.49 -6.05
C ASP A 6 27.41 -0.72 -5.04
N SER A 7 26.81 -0.16 -3.97
CA SER A 7 27.57 0.52 -2.91
C SER A 7 27.52 -0.25 -1.59
N ALA A 8 28.59 -1.01 -1.33
CA ALA A 8 28.91 -1.75 -0.09
C ALA A 8 27.90 -2.87 0.30
N PRO A 9 28.31 -3.90 1.06
CA PRO A 9 27.39 -4.94 1.51
C PRO A 9 26.44 -4.38 2.57
N PHE A 10 25.36 -3.73 2.14
CA PHE A 10 24.22 -3.44 2.99
C PHE A 10 23.40 -4.73 3.15
N SER A 11 23.66 -5.46 4.23
CA SER A 11 22.86 -6.63 4.59
C SER A 11 21.56 -6.18 5.25
N LEU A 12 20.45 -6.26 4.50
CA LEU A 12 19.11 -6.23 5.08
C LEU A 12 18.94 -7.45 5.99
N SER A 13 19.19 -7.29 7.29
CA SER A 13 18.70 -8.27 8.25
C SER A 13 17.19 -8.40 8.06
N LEU A 14 16.68 -9.61 7.86
CA LEU A 14 15.23 -9.84 7.79
C LEU A 14 14.60 -9.29 9.07
N ARG A 15 13.52 -8.50 8.93
CA ARG A 15 12.76 -7.97 10.07
C ARG A 15 12.49 -9.10 11.08
N PRO A 16 12.94 -8.97 12.34
CA PRO A 16 12.73 -10.02 13.34
C PRO A 16 11.24 -10.39 13.46
N PRO A 17 10.90 -11.69 13.47
CA PRO A 17 9.51 -12.12 13.60
C PRO A 17 8.97 -11.67 14.97
N GLY A 18 7.73 -11.17 14.99
CA GLY A 18 7.05 -10.79 16.23
C GLY A 18 7.18 -9.34 16.69
N LEU A 19 7.95 -8.48 15.99
CA LEU A 19 7.97 -7.04 16.29
C LEU A 19 6.58 -6.40 16.08
N ARG A 20 6.07 -5.72 17.10
CA ARG A 20 4.77 -5.04 17.11
C ARG A 20 4.85 -3.63 17.68
N GLY A 21 3.87 -2.80 17.33
CA GLY A 21 3.71 -1.44 17.86
C GLY A 21 4.98 -0.59 17.70
N PHE A 22 5.35 0.14 18.76
CA PHE A 22 6.50 1.04 18.73
C PHE A 22 7.84 0.31 18.44
N ALA A 23 8.02 -0.95 18.85
CA ALA A 23 9.24 -1.69 18.54
C ALA A 23 9.40 -1.96 17.03
N ALA A 24 8.29 -2.22 16.33
CA ALA A 24 8.29 -2.35 14.88
C ALA A 24 8.59 -1.01 14.19
N LEU A 25 7.98 0.08 14.68
CA LEU A 25 8.26 1.43 14.17
C LEU A 25 9.73 1.84 14.40
N LYS A 26 10.26 1.53 15.59
CA LYS A 26 11.66 1.76 15.93
C LYS A 26 12.60 1.06 14.97
N TYR A 27 12.38 -0.23 14.75
CA TYR A 27 13.15 -1.02 13.80
C TYR A 27 13.05 -0.46 12.37
N LEU A 28 11.83 -0.13 11.92
CA LEU A 28 11.62 0.45 10.59
C LEU A 28 12.45 1.72 10.38
N TRP A 29 12.48 2.63 11.33
CA TRP A 29 13.24 3.88 11.18
C TRP A 29 14.74 3.69 11.42
N GLU A 30 15.14 3.14 12.56
CA GLU A 30 16.56 3.07 12.97
C GLU A 30 17.35 1.98 12.26
N SER A 31 16.72 0.84 11.97
CA SER A 31 17.40 -0.32 11.38
C SER A 31 17.21 -0.42 9.86
N TYR A 32 16.21 0.27 9.30
CA TYR A 32 15.89 0.16 7.88
C TYR A 32 15.92 1.50 7.14
N LEU A 33 14.96 2.40 7.34
CA LEU A 33 14.79 3.62 6.53
C LEU A 33 16.00 4.57 6.62
N VAL A 34 16.52 4.81 7.83
CA VAL A 34 17.66 5.70 8.02
C VAL A 34 18.96 5.11 7.42
N PRO A 35 19.36 3.87 7.77
CA PRO A 35 20.53 3.24 7.15
C PRO A 35 20.42 3.07 5.64
N LEU A 36 19.22 2.71 5.13
CA LEU A 36 18.97 2.56 3.70
C LEU A 36 19.18 3.88 2.98
N ALA A 37 18.66 4.99 3.53
CA ALA A 37 18.86 6.31 2.95
C ALA A 37 20.36 6.67 2.88
N ASP A 38 21.12 6.49 3.97
CA ASP A 38 22.57 6.73 3.98
C ASP A 38 23.29 5.89 2.92
N ALA A 39 22.98 4.59 2.84
CA ALA A 39 23.63 3.67 1.92
C ALA A 39 23.32 3.97 0.44
N MET A 40 22.12 4.46 0.15
CA MET A 40 21.68 4.76 -1.23
C MET A 40 22.24 6.08 -1.78
N VAL A 41 22.61 7.06 -0.94
CA VAL A 41 23.01 8.40 -1.40
C VAL A 41 24.13 8.39 -2.45
N PRO A 42 25.23 7.62 -2.32
CA PRO A 42 26.29 7.59 -3.35
C PRO A 42 25.77 7.13 -4.71
N GLY A 43 25.00 6.02 -4.74
CA GLY A 43 24.44 5.46 -5.98
C GLY A 43 23.40 6.38 -6.62
N VAL A 44 22.51 6.96 -5.81
CA VAL A 44 21.51 7.93 -6.30
C VAL A 44 22.19 9.19 -6.82
N SER A 45 23.22 9.70 -6.15
CA SER A 45 23.99 10.87 -6.62
C SER A 45 24.70 10.60 -7.95
N ALA A 46 25.26 9.41 -8.13
CA ALA A 46 25.88 8.99 -9.39
C ALA A 46 24.84 8.91 -10.52
N ALA A 47 23.68 8.29 -10.26
CA ALA A 47 22.59 8.18 -11.23
C ALA A 47 22.06 9.57 -11.65
N VAL A 48 21.81 10.46 -10.69
CA VAL A 48 21.38 11.85 -10.97
C VAL A 48 22.43 12.61 -11.78
N SER A 49 23.72 12.43 -11.47
CA SER A 49 24.80 13.09 -12.23
C SER A 49 24.92 12.57 -13.66
N ALA A 50 24.73 11.26 -13.86
CA ALA A 50 24.84 10.63 -15.17
C ALA A 50 23.63 10.88 -16.07
N PHE A 51 22.42 10.88 -15.49
CA PHE A 51 21.18 11.08 -16.22
C PHE A 51 20.85 12.57 -16.43
N ALA A 52 21.29 13.44 -15.51
CA ALA A 52 20.97 14.87 -15.49
C ALA A 52 19.46 15.18 -15.59
N PRO A 53 18.63 14.69 -14.64
CA PRO A 53 17.19 14.90 -14.68
C PRO A 53 16.80 16.36 -14.40
N ASP A 54 15.72 16.81 -15.03
CA ASP A 54 15.04 18.05 -14.68
C ASP A 54 14.22 17.90 -13.37
N VAL A 55 13.66 16.71 -13.12
CA VAL A 55 12.83 16.38 -11.95
C VAL A 55 13.19 14.99 -11.40
N VAL A 56 13.18 14.83 -10.07
CA VAL A 56 13.34 13.53 -9.41
C VAL A 56 12.02 13.05 -8.79
N VAL A 57 11.61 11.82 -9.07
CA VAL A 57 10.48 11.18 -8.36
C VAL A 57 11.02 10.31 -7.23
N VAL A 58 10.53 10.51 -6.01
CA VAL A 58 11.07 9.92 -4.79
C VAL A 58 9.96 9.20 -4.03
N ASP A 59 10.07 7.90 -3.84
CA ASP A 59 9.19 7.17 -2.91
C ASP A 59 9.37 7.73 -1.49
N GLN A 60 8.28 7.94 -0.75
CA GLN A 60 8.30 8.56 0.58
C GLN A 60 9.18 7.83 1.62
N GLN A 61 9.50 6.54 1.39
CA GLN A 61 10.40 5.76 2.23
C GLN A 61 11.84 5.68 1.69
N ALA A 62 12.07 6.04 0.43
CA ALA A 62 13.39 6.06 -0.21
C ALA A 62 14.07 7.44 -0.10
N MET A 63 14.24 7.95 1.14
CA MET A 63 14.66 9.33 1.44
C MET A 63 16.00 9.78 0.81
N ALA A 64 16.83 8.86 0.32
CA ALA A 64 18.06 9.21 -0.42
C ALA A 64 17.77 10.07 -1.66
N GLY A 65 16.65 9.84 -2.34
CA GLY A 65 16.22 10.65 -3.48
C GLY A 65 16.00 12.12 -3.09
N ALA A 66 15.29 12.36 -1.99
CA ALA A 66 15.05 13.70 -1.46
C ALA A 66 16.36 14.38 -1.05
N LEU A 67 17.26 13.67 -0.37
CA LEU A 67 18.57 14.21 0.04
C LEU A 67 19.41 14.64 -1.17
N VAL A 68 19.47 13.80 -2.21
CA VAL A 68 20.27 14.09 -3.42
C VAL A 68 19.64 15.23 -4.23
N ALA A 69 18.32 15.20 -4.46
CA ALA A 69 17.62 16.26 -5.18
C ALA A 69 17.84 17.62 -4.50
N ALA A 70 17.67 17.67 -3.18
CA ALA A 70 17.89 18.87 -2.38
C ALA A 70 19.30 19.44 -2.50
N ARG A 71 20.32 18.58 -2.37
CA ARG A 71 21.72 18.99 -2.46
C ARG A 71 22.07 19.57 -3.84
N ARG A 72 21.38 19.09 -4.87
CA ARG A 72 21.56 19.53 -6.27
C ARG A 72 20.66 20.70 -6.66
N GLY A 73 19.75 21.13 -5.78
CA GLY A 73 18.77 22.16 -6.10
C GLY A 73 17.75 21.72 -7.15
N LEU A 74 17.53 20.41 -7.32
CA LEU A 74 16.57 19.86 -8.27
C LEU A 74 15.16 19.82 -7.66
N PRO A 75 14.12 20.18 -8.44
CA PRO A 75 12.75 19.92 -8.03
C PRO A 75 12.52 18.40 -7.95
N TRP A 76 11.70 18.00 -7.00
CA TRP A 76 11.37 16.60 -6.81
C TRP A 76 9.92 16.43 -6.38
N ALA A 77 9.33 15.28 -6.72
CA ALA A 77 7.99 14.91 -6.33
C ALA A 77 8.04 13.67 -5.43
N THR A 78 7.24 13.66 -4.37
CA THR A 78 7.02 12.44 -3.58
C THR A 78 6.05 11.53 -4.31
N SER A 79 6.42 10.27 -4.49
CA SER A 79 5.50 9.16 -4.75
C SER A 79 5.01 8.60 -3.42
N ALA A 80 3.80 8.98 -3.00
CA ALA A 80 3.19 8.47 -1.78
C ALA A 80 2.50 7.13 -2.07
N SER A 81 3.29 6.05 -1.97
CA SER A 81 2.87 4.67 -2.25
C SER A 81 1.84 4.10 -1.25
N THR A 82 1.60 4.81 -0.13
CA THR A 82 0.50 4.57 0.80
C THR A 82 -0.08 5.89 1.29
N SER A 83 -1.39 5.93 1.45
CA SER A 83 -2.16 7.09 1.93
C SER A 83 -2.06 7.33 3.44
N THR A 84 -1.50 6.38 4.20
CA THR A 84 -1.54 6.40 5.66
C THR A 84 -0.87 7.62 6.26
N GLU A 85 0.32 7.98 5.79
CA GLU A 85 1.08 9.08 6.38
C GLU A 85 0.48 10.46 6.06
N LEU A 86 -0.33 10.57 4.99
CA LEU A 86 -1.06 11.80 4.65
C LEU A 86 -2.12 12.18 5.68
N ALA A 87 -2.63 11.21 6.43
CA ALA A 87 -3.60 11.42 7.52
C ALA A 87 -2.94 11.87 8.85
N ASP A 88 -1.63 12.13 8.84
CA ASP A 88 -0.80 12.46 10.01
C ASP A 88 -1.05 11.54 11.22
N PRO A 89 -0.72 10.24 11.11
CA PRO A 89 -0.90 9.30 12.21
C PRO A 89 -0.06 9.65 13.45
N LEU A 90 1.04 10.40 13.26
CA LEU A 90 1.95 10.79 14.33
C LEU A 90 1.51 12.05 15.08
N GLY A 91 0.56 12.84 14.54
CA GLY A 91 0.01 14.02 15.21
C GLY A 91 -0.61 13.72 16.57
N ALA A 92 -1.15 12.51 16.77
CA ALA A 92 -1.66 12.04 18.07
C ALA A 92 -0.54 11.48 19.01
N LEU A 93 0.71 11.43 18.54
CA LEU A 93 1.84 10.77 19.20
C LEU A 93 3.08 11.70 19.20
N PRO A 94 3.04 12.85 19.90
CA PRO A 94 4.04 13.93 19.75
C PRO A 94 5.47 13.49 20.10
N LYS A 95 5.65 12.58 21.05
CA LYS A 95 6.97 12.02 21.39
C LYS A 95 7.57 11.20 20.24
N ILE A 96 6.74 10.43 19.54
CA ILE A 96 7.16 9.62 18.40
C ILE A 96 7.42 10.53 17.20
N ALA A 97 6.56 11.52 16.95
CA ALA A 97 6.76 12.53 15.91
C ALA A 97 8.10 13.26 16.08
N SER A 98 8.40 13.71 17.30
CA SER A 98 9.67 14.37 17.64
C SER A 98 10.88 13.45 17.44
N TRP A 99 10.79 12.19 17.86
CA TRP A 99 11.86 11.21 17.65
C TRP A 99 12.13 10.93 16.16
N VAL A 100 11.08 10.72 15.34
CA VAL A 100 11.21 10.59 13.87
C VAL A 100 11.86 11.84 13.26
N THR A 101 11.42 13.02 13.69
CA THR A 101 12.00 14.31 13.25
C THR A 101 13.48 14.41 13.58
N GLY A 102 13.88 13.94 14.77
CA GLY A 102 15.28 13.89 15.20
C GLY A 102 16.14 12.95 14.34
N LEU A 103 15.62 11.77 14.00
CA LEU A 103 16.30 10.84 13.10
C LEU A 103 16.54 11.44 11.71
N GLN A 104 15.51 12.09 11.15
CA GLN A 104 15.63 12.80 9.88
C GLN A 104 16.56 14.02 9.97
N ALA A 105 16.58 14.74 11.10
CA ALA A 105 17.56 15.81 11.34
C ALA A 105 18.99 15.29 11.31
N GLY A 106 19.26 14.14 11.93
CA GLY A 106 20.56 13.48 11.87
C GLY A 106 20.99 13.14 10.44
N LEU A 107 20.08 12.58 9.63
CA LEU A 107 20.33 12.32 8.20
C LEU A 107 20.66 13.61 7.44
N ARG A 108 19.82 14.64 7.60
CA ARG A 108 19.98 15.94 6.95
C ARG A 108 21.34 16.58 7.24
N VAL A 109 21.77 16.56 8.51
CA VAL A 109 23.08 17.08 8.93
C VAL A 109 24.23 16.29 8.28
N ARG A 110 24.19 14.95 8.30
CA ARG A 110 25.22 14.12 7.65
C ARG A 110 25.37 14.40 6.16
N HIS A 111 24.26 14.77 5.51
CA HIS A 111 24.18 14.93 4.07
C HIS A 111 24.14 16.40 3.59
N GLY A 112 24.27 17.37 4.50
CA GLY A 112 24.33 18.80 4.20
C GLY A 112 23.04 19.39 3.62
N VAL A 113 21.88 18.92 4.08
CA VAL A 113 20.56 19.33 3.56
C VAL A 113 19.76 20.09 4.63
N LEU A 114 19.16 21.23 4.26
CA LEU A 114 18.36 22.09 5.17
C LEU A 114 16.84 21.93 5.00
N LEU A 115 16.36 21.02 4.15
CA LEU A 115 14.93 20.74 3.95
C LEU A 115 14.25 20.26 5.23
N GLY A 116 12.92 20.38 5.28
CA GLY A 116 12.06 19.90 6.37
C GLY A 116 11.94 18.37 6.43
N ASP A 117 10.73 17.86 6.24
CA ASP A 117 10.46 16.42 6.22
C ASP A 117 10.96 15.79 4.91
N LEU A 118 11.82 14.78 4.99
CA LEU A 118 12.40 14.08 3.84
C LEU A 118 11.42 13.13 3.16
N ARG A 119 10.30 12.81 3.82
CA ARG A 119 9.25 11.96 3.24
C ARG A 119 8.43 12.69 2.18
N PHE A 120 8.23 14.00 2.37
CA PHE A 120 7.29 14.79 1.58
C PHE A 120 7.97 15.98 0.91
N SER A 121 7.87 16.03 -0.41
CA SER A 121 8.37 17.16 -1.18
C SER A 121 7.59 18.42 -0.84
N PRO A 122 8.28 19.56 -0.69
CA PRO A 122 7.60 20.85 -0.60
C PRO A 122 7.01 21.29 -1.95
N HIS A 123 7.34 20.62 -3.05
CA HIS A 123 6.91 21.00 -4.40
C HIS A 123 5.69 20.22 -4.88
N LEU A 124 5.67 18.90 -4.66
CA LEU A 124 4.58 18.03 -5.11
C LEU A 124 4.59 16.69 -4.37
N VAL A 125 3.43 16.28 -3.83
CA VAL A 125 3.19 14.92 -3.36
C VAL A 125 2.13 14.27 -4.24
N LEU A 126 2.51 13.25 -4.99
CA LEU A 126 1.60 12.40 -5.75
C LEU A 126 1.01 11.33 -4.83
N ALA A 127 -0.29 11.43 -4.55
CA ALA A 127 -1.02 10.46 -3.77
C ALA A 127 -1.78 9.50 -4.71
N PHE A 128 -1.39 8.22 -4.72
CA PHE A 128 -2.01 7.18 -5.55
C PHE A 128 -3.32 6.66 -4.93
N THR A 129 -4.23 7.59 -4.69
CA THR A 129 -5.54 7.43 -4.05
C THR A 129 -6.36 8.70 -4.30
N THR A 130 -7.54 8.79 -3.71
CA THR A 130 -8.37 10.00 -3.72
C THR A 130 -8.81 10.38 -2.33
N ARG A 131 -9.26 11.63 -2.17
CA ARG A 131 -9.85 12.14 -0.93
C ARG A 131 -11.05 11.31 -0.47
N ALA A 132 -11.80 10.73 -1.41
CA ALA A 132 -12.95 9.91 -1.08
C ALA A 132 -12.57 8.68 -0.24
N LEU A 133 -11.36 8.12 -0.44
CA LEU A 133 -10.83 7.03 0.37
C LEU A 133 -9.93 7.52 1.51
N ALA A 134 -8.94 8.35 1.20
CA ALA A 134 -7.88 8.71 2.13
C ALA A 134 -8.26 9.85 3.11
N GLY A 135 -9.32 10.60 2.81
CA GLY A 135 -9.64 11.86 3.46
C GLY A 135 -8.70 13.00 3.02
N GLU A 136 -8.88 14.16 3.64
CA GLU A 136 -8.01 15.32 3.43
C GLU A 136 -6.63 15.10 4.06
N CYS A 137 -5.59 15.55 3.35
CA CYS A 137 -4.24 15.53 3.86
C CYS A 137 -4.14 16.50 5.04
N ARG A 138 -3.53 16.04 6.13
CA ARG A 138 -3.29 16.84 7.35
C ARG A 138 -1.91 17.48 7.39
N LEU A 139 -1.08 17.19 6.40
CA LEU A 139 0.26 17.74 6.26
C LEU A 139 0.21 19.02 5.42
N ALA A 140 1.02 20.02 5.78
CA ALA A 140 1.14 21.26 5.03
C ALA A 140 2.05 21.09 3.79
N VAL A 141 1.63 20.24 2.86
CA VAL A 141 2.36 19.90 1.63
C VAL A 141 1.42 19.91 0.41
N PRO A 142 1.91 20.24 -0.80
CA PRO A 142 1.07 20.29 -2.00
C PRO A 142 0.75 18.88 -2.52
N VAL A 143 -0.39 18.32 -2.09
CA VAL A 143 -0.83 16.98 -2.52
C VAL A 143 -1.67 17.03 -3.79
N SER A 144 -1.30 16.21 -4.78
CA SER A 144 -2.12 15.87 -5.93
C SER A 144 -2.65 14.43 -5.78
N TYR A 145 -3.97 14.31 -5.62
CA TYR A 145 -4.67 13.03 -5.57
C TYR A 145 -4.95 12.56 -6.98
N VAL A 146 -4.14 11.63 -7.47
CA VAL A 146 -4.17 11.16 -8.86
C VAL A 146 -4.92 9.83 -9.01
N GLY A 147 -5.40 9.23 -7.92
CA GLY A 147 -5.96 7.89 -7.96
C GLY A 147 -4.89 6.81 -8.20
N PRO A 148 -5.27 5.54 -8.22
CA PRO A 148 -4.31 4.47 -8.42
C PRO A 148 -3.78 4.44 -9.86
N ALA A 149 -2.48 4.20 -10.00
CA ALA A 149 -1.86 3.84 -11.28
C ALA A 149 -1.98 2.32 -11.48
N LEU A 150 -3.11 1.88 -12.04
CA LEU A 150 -3.39 0.47 -12.25
C LEU A 150 -2.64 -0.08 -13.47
N PRO A 151 -2.11 -1.32 -13.41
CA PRO A 151 -1.70 -2.01 -14.62
C PRO A 151 -2.94 -2.36 -15.46
N GLU A 152 -2.77 -2.52 -16.77
CA GLU A 152 -3.84 -3.06 -17.62
C GLU A 152 -4.30 -4.43 -17.10
N ALA A 153 -5.63 -4.63 -17.07
CA ALA A 153 -6.23 -5.92 -16.77
C ALA A 153 -5.79 -6.91 -17.85
N SER A 154 -4.81 -7.74 -17.51
CA SER A 154 -4.21 -8.72 -18.42
C SER A 154 -4.25 -10.10 -17.78
N GLY A 155 -4.46 -11.11 -18.63
CA GLY A 155 -4.63 -12.49 -18.22
C GLY A 155 -6.07 -12.97 -18.35
N ASP A 156 -6.21 -14.23 -18.75
CA ASP A 156 -7.51 -14.88 -18.85
C ASP A 156 -7.90 -15.45 -17.48
N TRP A 157 -9.07 -15.06 -16.99
CA TRP A 157 -9.69 -15.68 -15.82
C TRP A 157 -11.19 -15.80 -16.03
N SER A 158 -11.62 -17.03 -16.32
CA SER A 158 -13.03 -17.35 -16.43
C SER A 158 -13.64 -17.68 -15.06
N LEU A 159 -14.88 -17.23 -14.87
CA LEU A 159 -15.74 -17.78 -13.85
C LEU A 159 -15.99 -19.27 -14.14
N VAL A 160 -16.24 -20.03 -13.07
CA VAL A 160 -16.59 -21.45 -13.20
C VAL A 160 -18.10 -21.60 -13.38
N ASP A 161 -18.87 -20.69 -12.77
CA ASP A 161 -20.33 -20.59 -12.88
C ASP A 161 -20.82 -19.14 -12.61
N ASP A 162 -22.14 -18.94 -12.55
CA ASP A 162 -22.78 -17.62 -12.39
C ASP A 162 -22.83 -17.12 -10.93
N ARG A 163 -22.33 -17.87 -9.95
CA ARG A 163 -22.39 -17.45 -8.55
C ARG A 163 -21.47 -16.25 -8.29
N PRO A 164 -21.85 -15.34 -7.38
CA PRO A 164 -20.98 -14.24 -6.98
C PRO A 164 -19.61 -14.73 -6.51
N LEU A 165 -18.54 -14.24 -7.12
CA LEU A 165 -17.17 -14.59 -6.75
C LEU A 165 -16.76 -13.86 -5.46
N VAL A 166 -16.17 -14.58 -4.51
CA VAL A 166 -15.52 -14.01 -3.33
C VAL A 166 -14.05 -14.41 -3.34
N VAL A 167 -13.17 -13.41 -3.27
CA VAL A 167 -11.72 -13.60 -3.39
C VAL A 167 -11.04 -13.31 -2.06
N VAL A 168 -10.16 -14.21 -1.61
CA VAL A 168 -9.34 -14.03 -0.41
C VAL A 168 -7.88 -13.94 -0.81
N THR A 169 -7.22 -12.83 -0.46
CA THR A 169 -5.79 -12.61 -0.76
C THR A 169 -5.09 -11.82 0.34
N LEU A 170 -3.95 -12.34 0.82
CA LEU A 170 -3.11 -11.65 1.82
C LEU A 170 -1.85 -11.02 1.20
N GLY A 171 -1.77 -10.98 -0.14
CA GLY A 171 -0.58 -10.54 -0.86
C GLY A 171 0.60 -11.52 -0.70
N THR A 172 1.70 -11.22 -1.39
CA THR A 172 2.88 -12.10 -1.46
C THR A 172 3.77 -12.03 -0.22
N SER A 173 3.72 -10.94 0.54
CA SER A 173 4.63 -10.68 1.68
C SER A 173 4.17 -11.31 3.00
N ASN A 174 2.99 -11.93 3.04
CA ASN A 174 2.37 -12.42 4.29
C ASN A 174 2.15 -13.94 4.32
N ALA A 175 2.71 -14.71 3.37
CA ALA A 175 2.43 -16.15 3.23
C ALA A 175 2.59 -16.92 4.56
N ALA A 176 3.74 -16.80 5.24
CA ALA A 176 4.01 -17.53 6.49
C ALA A 176 3.15 -17.08 7.69
N ALA A 177 2.71 -15.83 7.72
CA ALA A 177 1.83 -15.32 8.79
C ALA A 177 0.34 -15.60 8.50
N GLY A 178 0.01 -15.92 7.24
CA GLY A 178 -1.33 -16.03 6.69
C GLY A 178 -1.99 -17.40 6.81
N SER A 179 -1.23 -18.48 6.97
CA SER A 179 -1.73 -19.85 6.75
C SER A 179 -2.98 -20.18 7.57
N ARG A 180 -3.01 -19.81 8.87
CA ARG A 180 -4.18 -20.02 9.72
C ARG A 180 -5.40 -19.25 9.23
N PHE A 181 -5.23 -17.99 8.81
CA PHE A 181 -6.33 -17.17 8.33
C PHE A 181 -6.86 -17.66 6.97
N LEU A 182 -5.96 -18.09 6.07
CA LEU A 182 -6.35 -18.66 4.78
C LEU A 182 -7.12 -19.98 4.96
N ALA A 183 -6.70 -20.86 5.89
CA ALA A 183 -7.44 -22.07 6.21
C ALA A 183 -8.86 -21.76 6.73
N GLU A 184 -8.99 -20.81 7.67
CA GLU A 184 -10.30 -20.37 8.18
C GLU A 184 -11.15 -19.70 7.09
N SER A 185 -10.52 -19.08 6.09
CA SER A 185 -11.20 -18.51 4.94
C SER A 185 -11.72 -19.59 3.98
N VAL A 186 -10.97 -20.69 3.79
CA VAL A 186 -11.45 -21.87 3.06
C VAL A 186 -12.69 -22.43 3.76
N ASP A 187 -12.64 -22.65 5.07
CA ASP A 187 -13.77 -23.14 5.85
C ASP A 187 -14.99 -22.19 5.81
N ALA A 188 -14.74 -20.88 5.83
CA ALA A 188 -15.80 -19.87 5.70
C ALA A 188 -16.52 -19.97 4.36
N LEU A 189 -15.75 -20.02 3.26
CA LEU A 189 -16.26 -20.08 1.89
C LEU A 189 -16.92 -21.42 1.58
N ALA A 190 -16.40 -22.53 2.11
CA ALA A 190 -17.01 -23.85 1.94
C ALA A 190 -18.43 -23.93 2.53
N GLY A 191 -18.74 -23.11 3.53
CA GLY A 191 -20.08 -23.01 4.10
C GLY A 191 -20.97 -21.92 3.50
N LEU A 192 -20.57 -21.30 2.39
CA LEU A 192 -21.36 -20.36 1.60
C LEU A 192 -21.68 -20.99 0.22
N PRO A 193 -22.71 -21.84 0.09
CA PRO A 193 -22.97 -22.58 -1.15
C PRO A 193 -23.32 -21.67 -2.34
N ASP A 194 -23.86 -20.48 -2.06
CA ASP A 194 -24.32 -19.52 -3.07
C ASP A 194 -23.20 -18.62 -3.62
N VAL A 195 -21.94 -18.84 -3.21
CA VAL A 195 -20.79 -18.06 -3.72
C VAL A 195 -19.77 -18.96 -4.39
N GLN A 196 -19.06 -18.42 -5.38
CA GLN A 196 -17.84 -19.04 -5.88
C GLN A 196 -16.66 -18.55 -5.02
N GLY A 197 -16.08 -19.44 -4.20
CA GLY A 197 -14.93 -19.10 -3.36
C GLY A 197 -13.58 -19.25 -4.09
N LEU A 198 -12.71 -18.25 -3.96
CA LEU A 198 -11.33 -18.28 -4.45
C LEU A 198 -10.36 -17.83 -3.34
N VAL A 199 -9.42 -18.70 -2.96
CA VAL A 199 -8.35 -18.37 -2.01
C VAL A 199 -7.01 -18.36 -2.72
N VAL A 200 -6.29 -17.24 -2.60
CA VAL A 200 -4.91 -17.11 -3.05
C VAL A 200 -3.99 -17.65 -1.95
N ASP A 201 -3.39 -18.81 -2.21
CA ASP A 201 -2.46 -19.50 -1.32
C ASP A 201 -1.06 -19.60 -1.98
N PRO A 202 -0.18 -18.60 -1.77
CA PRO A 202 1.15 -18.60 -2.37
C PRO A 202 2.04 -19.79 -1.98
N ALA A 203 1.82 -20.37 -0.79
CA ALA A 203 2.58 -21.54 -0.33
C ALA A 203 2.09 -22.82 -1.02
N GLY A 204 0.80 -22.88 -1.38
CA GLY A 204 0.19 -24.03 -2.01
C GLY A 204 0.14 -25.25 -1.09
N GLU A 205 -0.09 -25.00 0.20
CA GLU A 205 -0.16 -25.99 1.28
C GLU A 205 -1.61 -26.35 1.62
N LEU A 206 -2.58 -25.51 1.23
CA LEU A 206 -3.99 -25.75 1.47
C LEU A 206 -4.55 -26.79 0.51
N ILE A 207 -5.55 -27.54 0.98
CA ILE A 207 -6.30 -28.54 0.21
C ILE A 207 -7.78 -28.25 0.40
N SER A 208 -8.54 -28.19 -0.70
CA SER A 208 -9.99 -28.00 -0.68
C SER A 208 -10.62 -28.60 -1.93
N GLU A 209 -11.77 -29.26 -1.75
CA GLU A 209 -12.61 -29.77 -2.86
C GLU A 209 -13.74 -28.79 -3.22
N SER A 210 -14.09 -27.88 -2.32
CA SER A 210 -15.24 -26.96 -2.46
C SER A 210 -14.84 -25.51 -2.80
N VAL A 211 -13.59 -25.13 -2.52
CA VAL A 211 -13.08 -23.77 -2.74
C VAL A 211 -11.92 -23.82 -3.72
N ARG A 212 -11.93 -22.93 -4.72
CA ARG A 212 -10.83 -22.85 -5.68
C ARG A 212 -9.60 -22.27 -5.00
N LEU A 213 -8.47 -22.96 -5.14
CA LEU A 213 -7.17 -22.51 -4.64
C LEU A 213 -6.29 -22.09 -5.81
N ALA A 214 -5.58 -20.98 -5.66
CA ALA A 214 -4.61 -20.51 -6.65
C ALA A 214 -3.37 -19.96 -5.97
N ARG A 215 -2.18 -20.26 -6.49
CA ARG A 215 -0.93 -19.70 -5.94
C ARG A 215 -0.74 -18.22 -6.30
N ARG A 216 -1.25 -17.83 -7.46
CA ARG A 216 -1.24 -16.46 -8.01
C ARG A 216 -2.46 -16.28 -8.90
N ILE A 217 -2.87 -15.04 -9.07
CA ILE A 217 -3.99 -14.65 -9.92
C ILE A 217 -3.65 -13.38 -10.71
N PRO A 218 -4.25 -13.17 -11.90
CA PRO A 218 -4.27 -11.86 -12.53
C PRO A 218 -5.21 -10.94 -11.74
N GLN A 219 -4.71 -10.36 -10.64
CA GLN A 219 -5.53 -9.77 -9.56
C GLN A 219 -6.56 -8.75 -10.05
N VAL A 220 -6.15 -7.82 -10.93
CA VAL A 220 -7.05 -6.80 -11.51
C VAL A 220 -8.19 -7.46 -12.29
N ALA A 221 -7.88 -8.38 -13.22
CA ALA A 221 -8.89 -9.09 -14.01
C ALA A 221 -9.83 -9.95 -13.16
N VAL A 222 -9.32 -10.56 -12.09
CA VAL A 222 -10.14 -11.32 -11.14
C VAL A 222 -11.07 -10.40 -10.34
N PHE A 223 -10.59 -9.24 -9.91
CA PHE A 223 -11.38 -8.29 -9.12
C PHE A 223 -12.52 -7.67 -9.94
N GLU A 224 -12.38 -7.50 -11.25
CA GLU A 224 -13.50 -7.10 -12.13
C GLU A 224 -14.69 -8.07 -12.12
N ARG A 225 -14.48 -9.31 -11.66
CA ARG A 225 -15.52 -10.34 -11.52
C ARG A 225 -15.93 -10.59 -10.08
N ALA A 226 -15.21 -10.01 -9.11
CA ALA A 226 -15.44 -10.26 -7.70
C ALA A 226 -16.66 -9.49 -7.17
N SER A 227 -17.38 -10.10 -6.24
CA SER A 227 -18.47 -9.45 -5.50
C SER A 227 -18.02 -8.96 -4.12
N VAL A 228 -17.00 -9.60 -3.54
CA VAL A 228 -16.34 -9.20 -2.29
C VAL A 228 -14.86 -9.62 -2.37
N VAL A 229 -13.97 -8.78 -1.83
CA VAL A 229 -12.55 -9.12 -1.63
C VAL A 229 -12.22 -9.10 -0.13
N VAL A 230 -11.74 -10.24 0.37
CA VAL A 230 -11.16 -10.36 1.72
C VAL A 230 -9.65 -10.17 1.61
N CYS A 231 -9.09 -9.15 2.27
CA CYS A 231 -7.67 -8.86 2.19
C CYS A 231 -7.05 -8.36 3.49
N HIS A 232 -5.72 -8.30 3.50
CA HIS A 232 -4.94 -7.81 4.64
C HIS A 232 -4.90 -6.28 4.76
N GLY A 233 -5.45 -5.53 3.79
CA GLY A 233 -5.43 -4.06 3.79
C GLY A 233 -4.17 -3.42 3.22
N GLY A 234 -3.44 -4.13 2.34
CA GLY A 234 -2.36 -3.52 1.56
C GLY A 234 -2.90 -2.51 0.54
N HIS A 235 -2.23 -1.35 0.41
CA HIS A 235 -2.70 -0.21 -0.39
C HIS A 235 -3.08 -0.60 -1.83
N ASN A 236 -2.23 -1.35 -2.53
CA ASN A 236 -2.50 -1.77 -3.91
C ASN A 236 -3.73 -2.67 -4.01
N THR A 237 -3.85 -3.71 -3.16
CA THR A 237 -5.01 -4.60 -3.15
C THR A 237 -6.31 -3.85 -2.86
N VAL A 238 -6.28 -2.91 -1.90
CA VAL A 238 -7.43 -2.05 -1.59
C VAL A 238 -7.80 -1.20 -2.81
N CYS A 239 -6.81 -0.55 -3.43
CA CYS A 239 -7.08 0.31 -4.58
C CYS A 239 -7.58 -0.49 -5.79
N GLU A 240 -6.99 -1.64 -6.10
CA GLU A 240 -7.41 -2.49 -7.21
C GLU A 240 -8.85 -3.00 -7.03
N ALA A 241 -9.22 -3.45 -5.82
CA ALA A 241 -10.58 -3.90 -5.54
C ALA A 241 -11.59 -2.75 -5.64
N LEU A 242 -11.26 -1.58 -5.08
CA LEU A 242 -12.14 -0.41 -5.14
C LEU A 242 -12.21 0.22 -6.54
N SER A 243 -11.17 0.10 -7.36
CA SER A 243 -11.22 0.45 -8.79
C SER A 243 -12.18 -0.46 -9.57
N ALA A 244 -12.36 -1.72 -9.16
CA ALA A 244 -13.43 -2.58 -9.68
C ALA A 244 -14.80 -2.28 -9.04
N GLY A 245 -14.84 -1.42 -8.01
CA GLY A 245 -16.05 -1.11 -7.22
C GLY A 245 -16.48 -2.26 -6.32
N VAL A 246 -15.53 -3.10 -5.90
CA VAL A 246 -15.78 -4.29 -5.08
C VAL A 246 -15.59 -3.95 -3.60
N PRO A 247 -16.59 -4.18 -2.74
CA PRO A 247 -16.45 -3.93 -1.31
C PRO A 247 -15.47 -4.91 -0.64
N LEU A 248 -14.92 -4.46 0.48
CA LEU A 248 -13.80 -5.13 1.15
C LEU A 248 -14.19 -5.73 2.50
N VAL A 249 -13.59 -6.88 2.82
CA VAL A 249 -13.36 -7.33 4.20
C VAL A 249 -11.88 -7.18 4.50
N VAL A 250 -11.53 -6.24 5.38
CA VAL A 250 -10.13 -5.93 5.68
C VAL A 250 -9.71 -6.56 7.00
N ALA A 251 -8.67 -7.37 6.98
CA ALA A 251 -8.08 -8.07 8.11
C ALA A 251 -6.61 -7.65 8.32
N PRO A 252 -6.34 -6.47 8.94
CA PRO A 252 -4.99 -5.96 9.11
C PRO A 252 -4.08 -6.89 9.91
N ILE A 253 -2.86 -7.09 9.40
CA ILE A 253 -1.83 -7.92 10.04
C ILE A 253 -0.82 -7.02 10.77
N ARG A 254 -0.28 -6.00 10.09
CA ARG A 254 0.83 -5.17 10.57
C ARG A 254 0.90 -3.81 9.87
N ASP A 255 1.82 -2.98 10.35
CA ASP A 255 2.26 -1.74 9.71
C ASP A 255 1.10 -0.75 9.50
N ASP A 256 0.95 -0.20 8.29
CA ASP A 256 -0.02 0.84 7.95
C ASP A 256 -1.42 0.30 7.65
N GLN A 257 -1.58 -1.03 7.55
CA GLN A 257 -2.83 -1.71 7.20
C GLN A 257 -4.00 -1.39 8.12
N SER A 258 -3.74 -1.08 9.40
CA SER A 258 -4.79 -0.67 10.33
C SER A 258 -5.39 0.69 10.00
N MET A 259 -4.59 1.61 9.45
CA MET A 259 -5.07 2.92 9.01
C MET A 259 -5.82 2.78 7.69
N LEU A 260 -5.30 1.98 6.74
CA LEU A 260 -6.01 1.68 5.49
C LEU A 260 -7.37 1.02 5.77
N ALA A 261 -7.44 0.06 6.69
CA ALA A 261 -8.72 -0.52 7.09
C ALA A 261 -9.68 0.53 7.69
N GLN A 262 -9.16 1.49 8.45
CA GLN A 262 -9.97 2.58 8.96
C GLN A 262 -10.48 3.50 7.84
N GLN A 263 -9.65 3.81 6.84
CA GLN A 263 -10.04 4.56 5.64
C GLN A 263 -11.15 3.85 4.88
N VAL A 264 -11.04 2.53 4.67
CA VAL A 264 -12.10 1.72 4.01
C VAL A 264 -13.42 1.78 4.79
N VAL A 265 -13.37 1.61 6.11
CA VAL A 265 -14.58 1.66 6.96
C VAL A 265 -15.20 3.06 6.96
N THR A 266 -14.39 4.11 7.10
CA THR A 266 -14.85 5.51 7.07
C THR A 266 -15.41 5.90 5.70
N ALA A 267 -14.88 5.32 4.61
CA ALA A 267 -15.39 5.48 3.26
C ALA A 267 -16.64 4.62 2.98
N GLU A 268 -17.13 3.86 3.96
CA GLU A 268 -18.26 2.94 3.80
C GLU A 268 -18.07 1.99 2.61
N ALA A 269 -16.83 1.55 2.37
CA ALA A 269 -16.46 0.69 1.25
C ALA A 269 -16.11 -0.74 1.68
N GLY A 270 -16.38 -1.08 2.94
CA GLY A 270 -16.12 -2.40 3.49
C GLY A 270 -16.15 -2.44 5.01
N VAL A 271 -15.89 -3.64 5.54
CA VAL A 271 -15.84 -3.94 6.97
C VAL A 271 -14.44 -4.34 7.42
N ARG A 272 -14.15 -4.19 8.71
CA ARG A 272 -12.89 -4.60 9.33
C ARG A 272 -13.09 -5.78 10.27
N ILE A 273 -12.22 -6.78 10.16
CA ILE A 273 -12.14 -7.90 11.10
C ILE A 273 -10.77 -8.02 11.76
N ARG A 274 -10.70 -8.80 12.84
CA ARG A 274 -9.46 -9.05 13.59
C ARG A 274 -8.72 -10.25 13.02
N PHE A 275 -7.68 -10.02 12.22
CA PHE A 275 -6.90 -11.07 11.57
C PHE A 275 -6.47 -12.22 12.52
N ASP A 276 -5.98 -11.87 13.71
CA ASP A 276 -5.44 -12.80 14.70
C ASP A 276 -6.50 -13.69 15.37
N ARG A 277 -7.77 -13.28 15.32
CA ARG A 277 -8.88 -13.95 16.04
C ARG A 277 -9.98 -14.46 15.14
N ALA A 278 -10.16 -13.87 13.96
CA ALA A 278 -11.28 -14.15 13.06
C ALA A 278 -11.34 -15.63 12.71
N LYS A 279 -12.44 -16.28 13.08
CA LYS A 279 -12.76 -17.69 12.76
C LYS A 279 -13.59 -17.75 11.48
N ALA A 280 -13.76 -18.96 10.92
CA ALA A 280 -14.58 -19.18 9.73
C ALA A 280 -15.98 -18.52 9.82
N ALA A 281 -16.62 -18.58 10.99
CA ALA A 281 -17.91 -17.91 11.23
C ALA A 281 -17.81 -16.37 11.16
N ASP A 282 -16.79 -15.77 11.77
CA ASP A 282 -16.57 -14.32 11.71
C ASP A 282 -16.31 -13.84 10.28
N ILE A 283 -15.51 -14.61 9.53
CA ILE A 283 -15.19 -14.31 8.13
C ILE A 283 -16.45 -14.39 7.26
N ARG A 284 -17.28 -15.42 7.47
CA ARG A 284 -18.56 -15.57 6.78
C ARG A 284 -19.48 -14.38 6.99
N THR A 285 -19.74 -14.04 8.26
CA THR A 285 -20.57 -12.88 8.60
C THR A 285 -20.02 -11.60 8.00
N ALA A 286 -18.69 -11.41 8.02
CA ALA A 286 -18.07 -10.24 7.41
C ALA A 286 -18.23 -10.20 5.88
N ILE A 287 -18.14 -11.33 5.18
CA ILE A 287 -18.39 -11.43 3.73
C ILE A 287 -19.83 -11.05 3.41
N GLU A 288 -20.79 -11.55 4.19
CA GLU A 288 -22.22 -11.23 4.03
C GLU A 288 -22.47 -9.73 4.25
N SER A 289 -21.97 -9.15 5.35
CA SER A 289 -22.10 -7.73 5.64
C SER A 289 -21.40 -6.83 4.61
N ALA A 290 -20.24 -7.24 4.09
CA ALA A 290 -19.49 -6.44 3.11
C ALA A 290 -20.31 -6.11 1.85
N ARG A 291 -21.27 -6.96 1.47
CA ARG A 291 -22.14 -6.72 0.31
C ARG A 291 -22.96 -5.44 0.44
N GLU A 292 -23.32 -5.04 1.65
CA GLU A 292 -24.08 -3.81 1.93
C GLU A 292 -23.26 -2.54 1.62
N TYR A 293 -21.94 -2.65 1.53
CA TYR A 293 -21.02 -1.54 1.27
C TYR A 293 -20.68 -1.36 -0.22
N ALA A 294 -21.36 -2.09 -1.13
CA ALA A 294 -21.21 -1.92 -2.57
C ALA A 294 -21.45 -0.47 -3.06
N PRO A 295 -22.41 0.32 -2.53
CA PRO A 295 -22.57 1.72 -2.91
C PRO A 295 -21.35 2.59 -2.58
N GLY A 296 -20.74 2.38 -1.41
CA GLY A 296 -19.52 3.12 -1.03
C GLY A 296 -18.33 2.73 -1.88
N ALA A 297 -18.16 1.44 -2.19
CA ALA A 297 -17.13 0.98 -3.14
C ALA A 297 -17.31 1.58 -4.55
N ALA A 298 -18.56 1.65 -5.04
CA ALA A 298 -18.87 2.28 -6.33
C ALA A 298 -18.53 3.78 -6.35
N ARG A 299 -18.81 4.51 -5.26
CA ARG A 299 -18.42 5.92 -5.11
C ARG A 299 -16.90 6.10 -5.15
N ILE A 300 -16.13 5.21 -4.52
CA ILE A 300 -14.67 5.26 -4.59
C ILE A 300 -14.18 4.96 -6.01
N ARG A 301 -14.77 3.97 -6.70
CA ARG A 301 -14.48 3.68 -8.11
C ARG A 301 -14.65 4.93 -8.99
N GLU A 302 -15.78 5.62 -8.86
CA GLU A 302 -16.06 6.85 -9.63
C GLU A 302 -15.03 7.94 -9.32
N SER A 303 -14.66 8.10 -8.05
CA SER A 303 -13.62 9.04 -7.66
C SER A 303 -12.25 8.68 -8.26
N PHE A 304 -11.89 7.40 -8.30
CA PHE A 304 -10.64 6.92 -8.89
C PHE A 304 -10.62 7.14 -10.40
N ALA A 305 -11.70 6.82 -11.10
CA ALA A 305 -11.83 7.06 -12.54
C ALA A 305 -11.69 8.56 -12.88
N ALA A 306 -12.24 9.44 -12.05
CA ALA A 306 -12.14 10.89 -12.24
C ALA A 306 -10.74 11.48 -11.93
N ALA A 307 -9.89 10.76 -11.20
CA ALA A 307 -8.59 11.27 -10.75
C ALA A 307 -7.48 11.19 -11.82
N GLY A 308 -7.69 10.39 -12.88
CA GLY A 308 -6.84 10.33 -14.08
C GLY A 308 -5.60 9.43 -13.99
N GLY A 309 -5.30 8.84 -12.84
CA GLY A 309 -4.28 7.81 -12.67
C GLY A 309 -2.88 8.25 -13.12
N ALA A 310 -2.22 7.38 -13.90
CA ALA A 310 -0.86 7.59 -14.37
C ALA A 310 -0.71 8.82 -15.29
N GLU A 311 -1.72 9.14 -16.11
CA GLU A 311 -1.69 10.31 -16.99
C GLU A 311 -1.74 11.62 -16.20
N ALA A 312 -2.61 11.68 -15.18
CA ALA A 312 -2.67 12.81 -14.27
C ALA A 312 -1.36 12.97 -13.49
N ALA A 313 -0.75 11.87 -13.02
CA ALA A 313 0.55 11.90 -12.37
C ALA A 313 1.64 12.45 -13.31
N ALA A 314 1.71 11.98 -14.55
CA ALA A 314 2.65 12.45 -15.56
C ALA A 314 2.50 13.96 -15.82
N THR A 315 1.27 14.43 -16.01
CA THR A 315 0.96 15.86 -16.23
C THR A 315 1.46 16.74 -15.09
N ARG A 316 1.32 16.28 -13.84
CA ARG A 316 1.82 16.99 -12.64
C ARG A 316 3.35 17.01 -12.57
N LEU A 317 4.00 15.94 -13.02
CA LEU A 317 5.45 15.87 -13.09
C LEU A 317 6.02 16.79 -14.19
N GLU A 318 5.39 16.84 -15.36
CA GLU A 318 5.76 17.76 -16.45
C GLU A 318 5.68 19.22 -16.00
N SER A 319 4.60 19.58 -15.27
CA SER A 319 4.42 20.93 -14.72
C SER A 319 5.43 21.31 -13.65
N LEU A 320 6.11 20.32 -13.04
CA LEU A 320 7.14 20.55 -12.03
C LEU A 320 8.53 20.79 -12.65
N GLY A 321 8.76 20.25 -13.84
CA GLY A 321 10.03 20.39 -14.57
C GLY A 321 10.12 21.60 -15.49
N SER A 322 8.98 22.20 -15.83
CA SER A 322 8.86 23.43 -16.62
C SER A 322 9.03 24.70 -15.77
#